data_AF-A0A2E3NJM7-F1
#
_entry.id   AF-A0A2E3NJM7-F1
#
_cell.length_a   1.000
_cell.length_b   1.000
_cell.length_c   1.000
_cell.angle_alpha   90.00
_cell.angle_beta   90.00
_cell.angle_gamma   90.00
#
_symmetry.space_group_name_H-M   'P 1'
#
loop_
_entity.id
_entity.type
_entity.pdbx_description
1 polymer ?
#
loop_
_entity_poly.entity_id
_entity_poly.type
_entity_poly.pdbx_seq_one_letter_code
_entity_poly.pdbx_strand_id
1 'polypeptide(L)'
;MTEIEIVGSASSGREARLQRAILGLAENPPGAEEAKRRPARPGFAENLVFEFDEAYTAYVESFETLPSEEQLLALQAVDTHVSRMVRAKDAELWTERARREEAPWAQVRELAAHVLRVFEWRAP
;
A
#
# COMPACT_ATOMS: atom_id res chain seq x y z
N MET A 1 31.20 16.45 -25.94
CA MET A 1 29.79 16.16 -26.27
C MET A 1 29.37 14.98 -25.43
N THR A 2 28.18 15.13 -24.85
CA THR A 2 27.55 14.42 -23.74
C THR A 2 27.37 12.92 -23.96
N GLU A 3 27.49 12.14 -22.89
CA GLU A 3 26.52 11.07 -22.63
C GLU A 3 26.25 11.02 -21.12
N ILE A 4 25.02 11.36 -20.75
CA ILE A 4 24.47 11.24 -19.41
C ILE A 4 24.00 9.79 -19.30
N GLU A 5 24.72 8.97 -18.55
CA GLU A 5 24.17 7.69 -18.12
C GLU A 5 23.19 7.93 -16.98
N ILE A 6 21.96 7.53 -17.26
CA ILE A 6 20.77 7.62 -16.43
C ILE A 6 21.03 6.80 -15.17
N VAL A 7 21.27 7.49 -14.05
CA VAL A 7 21.19 6.88 -12.73
C VAL A 7 19.71 6.59 -12.50
N GLY A 8 19.28 5.36 -12.83
CA GLY A 8 18.09 4.80 -12.23
C GLY A 8 18.32 4.79 -10.73
N SER A 9 17.80 5.79 -10.03
CA SER A 9 17.84 5.87 -8.58
C SER A 9 17.19 4.60 -8.05
N ALA A 10 18.00 3.66 -7.55
CA ALA A 10 17.48 2.55 -6.79
C ALA A 10 16.78 3.18 -5.58
N SER A 11 15.45 3.12 -5.57
CA SER A 11 14.60 3.57 -4.46
C SER A 11 15.27 3.16 -3.14
N SER A 12 15.48 4.12 -2.24
CA SER A 12 16.18 3.86 -0.98
C SER A 12 15.51 2.73 -0.22
N GLY A 13 16.20 2.11 0.74
CA GLY A 13 15.65 0.97 1.49
C GLY A 13 14.28 1.27 2.13
N ARG A 14 14.00 2.54 2.46
CA ARG A 14 12.72 3.02 2.98
C ARG A 14 11.65 3.16 1.90
N GLU A 15 11.99 3.83 0.79
CA GLU A 15 11.08 3.96 -0.35
C GLU A 15 10.70 2.59 -0.92
N ALA A 16 11.66 1.68 -1.08
CA ALA A 16 11.41 0.31 -1.51
C ALA A 16 10.54 -0.48 -0.52
N ARG A 17 10.61 -0.18 0.78
CA ARG A 17 9.71 -0.77 1.79
C ARG A 17 8.30 -0.22 1.66
N LEU A 18 8.15 1.10 1.47
CA LEU A 18 6.86 1.74 1.24
C LEU A 18 6.21 1.25 -0.05
N GLN A 19 6.96 1.17 -1.16
CA GLN A 19 6.49 0.65 -2.43
C GLN A 19 5.94 -0.78 -2.28
N ARG A 20 6.65 -1.66 -1.57
CA ARG A 20 6.17 -3.04 -1.32
C ARG A 20 4.87 -3.08 -0.52
N ALA A 21 4.75 -2.25 0.52
CA ALA A 21 3.53 -2.16 1.31
C ALA A 21 2.34 -1.65 0.47
N ILE A 22 2.57 -0.60 -0.34
CA ILE A 22 1.56 -0.08 -1.27
C ILE A 22 1.16 -1.13 -2.31
N LEU A 23 2.10 -1.90 -2.86
CA LEU A 23 1.80 -3.01 -3.77
C LEU A 23 0.91 -4.06 -3.09
N GLY A 24 1.21 -4.43 -1.85
CA GLY A 24 0.38 -5.37 -1.08
C GLY A 24 -1.03 -4.85 -0.79
N LEU A 25 -1.18 -3.55 -0.56
CA LEU A 25 -2.50 -2.91 -0.39
C LEU A 25 -3.27 -2.80 -1.71
N ALA A 26 -2.59 -2.58 -2.83
CA ALA A 26 -3.19 -2.50 -4.16
C ALA A 26 -3.57 -3.87 -4.75
N GLU A 27 -2.94 -4.95 -4.27
CA GLU A 27 -3.16 -6.31 -4.77
C GLU A 27 -4.62 -6.72 -4.66
N ASN A 28 -5.15 -7.29 -5.75
CA ASN A 28 -6.46 -7.91 -5.72
C ASN A 28 -6.40 -9.18 -4.87
N PRO A 29 -7.28 -9.31 -3.86
CA PRO A 29 -7.34 -10.56 -3.11
C PRO A 29 -7.75 -11.71 -4.04
N PRO A 30 -7.32 -12.95 -3.74
CA PRO A 30 -7.71 -14.13 -4.51
C PRO A 30 -9.22 -14.22 -4.69
N GLY A 31 -9.63 -14.56 -5.92
CA GLY A 31 -11.04 -14.80 -6.25
C GLY A 31 -11.65 -15.91 -5.38
N ALA A 32 -12.98 -15.95 -5.28
CA ALA A 32 -13.67 -16.89 -4.39
C ALA A 32 -13.27 -18.36 -4.63
N GLU A 33 -13.06 -18.77 -5.88
CA GLU A 33 -12.63 -20.13 -6.22
C GLU A 33 -11.19 -20.45 -5.82
N GLU A 34 -10.30 -19.46 -5.84
CA GLU A 34 -8.92 -19.61 -5.40
C GLU A 34 -8.82 -19.57 -3.87
N ALA A 35 -9.61 -18.71 -3.23
CA ALA A 35 -9.73 -18.65 -1.78
C ALA A 35 -10.27 -19.96 -1.17
N LYS A 36 -11.07 -20.75 -1.91
CA LYS A 36 -11.47 -22.10 -1.47
C LYS A 36 -10.30 -23.09 -1.45
N ARG A 37 -9.30 -22.89 -2.33
CA ARG A 37 -8.13 -23.78 -2.49
C ARG A 37 -6.96 -23.37 -1.61
N ARG A 38 -6.92 -22.10 -1.19
CA ARG A 38 -5.85 -21.54 -0.37
C ARG A 38 -6.37 -21.31 1.05
N PRO A 39 -5.78 -21.93 2.08
CA PRO A 39 -6.19 -21.65 3.45
C PRO A 39 -6.04 -20.15 3.74
N ALA A 40 -7.09 -19.57 4.35
CA ALA A 40 -7.02 -18.20 4.84
C ALA A 40 -5.83 -18.07 5.80
N ARG A 41 -5.10 -16.96 5.71
CA ARG A 41 -4.01 -16.63 6.62
C ARG A 41 -4.55 -15.67 7.68
N PRO A 42 -4.79 -16.13 8.93
CA PRO A 42 -5.24 -15.23 9.99
C PRO A 42 -4.26 -14.06 10.17
N GLY A 43 -4.77 -12.86 10.41
CA GLY A 43 -3.93 -11.68 10.62
C GLY A 43 -3.34 -11.05 9.35
N PHE A 44 -3.59 -11.61 8.15
CA PHE A 44 -2.97 -11.09 6.92
C PHE A 44 -3.41 -9.64 6.60
N ALA A 45 -4.69 -9.33 6.79
CA ALA A 45 -5.23 -8.01 6.53
C ALA A 45 -4.63 -6.96 7.48
N GLU A 46 -4.53 -7.32 8.76
CA GLU A 46 -3.93 -6.53 9.82
C GLU A 46 -2.44 -6.33 9.56
N ASN A 47 -1.73 -7.39 9.16
CA ASN A 47 -0.31 -7.32 8.82
C ASN A 47 -0.04 -6.39 7.64
N LEU A 48 -0.89 -6.39 6.60
CA LEU A 48 -0.75 -5.46 5.48
C LEU A 48 -0.86 -4.00 5.91
N VAL A 49 -1.85 -3.69 6.75
CA VAL A 49 -2.05 -2.34 7.28
C VAL A 49 -0.90 -1.94 8.20
N PHE A 50 -0.45 -2.84 9.06
CA PHE A 50 0.70 -2.62 9.94
C PHE A 50 2.00 -2.38 9.15
N GLU A 51 2.26 -3.19 8.11
CA GLU A 51 3.43 -3.02 7.24
C GLU A 51 3.41 -1.68 6.51
N PHE A 52 2.24 -1.22 6.07
CA PHE A 52 2.08 0.10 5.48
C PHE A 52 2.34 1.23 6.50
N ASP A 53 1.75 1.18 7.69
CA ASP A 53 1.90 2.21 8.72
C ASP A 53 3.37 2.38 9.13
N GLU A 54 4.06 1.26 9.37
CA GLU A 54 5.49 1.23 9.67
C GLU A 54 6.34 1.78 8.53
N ALA A 55 6.03 1.42 7.28
CA ALA A 55 6.79 1.89 6.12
C ALA A 55 6.55 3.37 5.81
N TYR A 56 5.30 3.84 5.96
CA TYR A 56 4.91 5.22 5.78
C TYR A 56 5.56 6.12 6.83
N THR A 57 5.49 5.73 8.11
CA THR A 57 6.15 6.46 9.20
C THR A 57 7.65 6.56 8.95
N ALA A 58 8.32 5.45 8.64
CA ALA A 58 9.75 5.45 8.34
C ALA A 58 10.12 6.32 7.13
N TYR A 59 9.26 6.38 6.11
CA TYR A 59 9.46 7.22 4.93
C TYR A 59 9.30 8.71 5.24
N VAL A 60 8.27 9.08 6.01
CA VAL A 60 7.97 10.48 6.37
C VAL A 60 8.96 11.06 7.38
N GLU A 61 9.41 10.26 8.36
CA GLU A 61 10.38 10.72 9.37
C GLU A 61 11.75 11.06 8.79
N SER A 62 12.08 10.54 7.61
CA SER A 62 13.39 10.71 6.99
C SER A 62 13.28 10.75 5.48
N PHE A 63 12.74 11.86 4.97
CA PHE A 63 12.76 12.13 3.53
C PHE A 63 14.21 12.29 3.06
N GLU A 64 14.71 11.26 2.37
CA GLU A 64 15.96 11.36 1.60
C GLU A 64 15.77 12.30 0.41
N THR A 65 14.56 12.31 -0.16
CA THR A 65 14.09 13.28 -1.15
C THR A 65 12.66 13.65 -0.79
N LEU A 66 12.36 14.95 -0.79
CA LEU A 66 11.01 15.45 -0.52
C LEU A 66 10.06 15.02 -1.65
N PRO A 67 8.97 14.31 -1.34
CA PRO A 67 7.96 13.97 -2.34
C PRO A 67 7.25 15.24 -2.80
N SER A 68 6.67 15.21 -4.00
CA SER A 68 5.79 16.29 -4.44
C SER A 68 4.55 16.41 -3.53
N GLU A 69 3.88 17.55 -3.57
CA GLU A 69 2.60 17.73 -2.85
C GLU A 69 1.57 16.67 -3.26
N GLU A 70 1.49 16.36 -4.56
CA GLU A 70 0.60 15.32 -5.08
C GLU A 70 0.94 13.92 -4.50
N GLN A 71 2.23 13.58 -4.43
CA GLN A 71 2.72 12.34 -3.83
C GLN A 71 2.38 12.23 -2.35
N LEU A 72 2.58 13.31 -1.59
CA LEU A 72 2.22 13.37 -0.17
C LEU A 72 0.72 13.23 0.04
N LEU A 73 -0.10 13.94 -0.74
CA LEU A 73 -1.56 13.85 -0.65
C LEU A 73 -2.08 12.44 -0.98
N ALA A 74 -1.48 11.78 -1.97
CA ALA A 74 -1.84 10.41 -2.32
C ALA A 74 -1.54 9.42 -1.18
N LEU A 75 -0.36 9.53 -0.54
CA LEU A 75 -0.01 8.70 0.62
C LEU A 75 -0.90 8.98 1.82
N GLN A 76 -1.15 10.27 2.11
CA GLN A 76 -1.98 10.68 3.23
C GLN A 76 -3.44 10.22 3.07
N ALA A 77 -3.93 10.10 1.83
CA ALA A 77 -5.25 9.56 1.56
C ALA A 77 -5.35 8.07 1.96
N VAL A 78 -4.34 7.26 1.65
CA VAL A 78 -4.26 5.86 2.08
C VAL A 78 -4.23 5.78 3.61
N ASP A 79 -3.31 6.52 4.25
CA ASP A 79 -3.16 6.55 5.70
C ASP A 79 -4.45 6.95 6.42
N THR A 80 -5.08 8.05 5.98
CA THR A 80 -6.34 8.51 6.56
C THR A 80 -7.43 7.44 6.49
N HIS A 81 -7.52 6.74 5.36
CA HIS A 81 -8.56 5.73 5.16
C HIS A 81 -8.29 4.46 5.98
N VAL A 82 -7.06 3.97 5.97
CA VAL A 82 -6.62 2.82 6.78
C VAL A 82 -6.79 3.11 8.28
N SER A 83 -6.38 4.29 8.73
CA SER A 83 -6.56 4.76 10.11
C SER A 83 -8.03 4.74 10.54
N ARG A 84 -8.98 5.10 9.66
CA ARG A 84 -10.42 5.01 9.95
C ARG A 84 -10.88 3.56 10.10
N MET A 85 -10.41 2.65 9.26
CA MET A 85 -10.71 1.22 9.38
C MET A 85 -10.22 0.66 10.71
N VAL A 86 -8.98 0.97 11.12
CA VAL A 86 -8.43 0.56 12.43
C VAL A 86 -9.27 1.12 13.59
N ARG A 87 -9.66 2.39 13.52
CA ARG A 87 -10.48 3.04 14.56
C ARG A 87 -11.91 2.49 14.65
N ALA A 88 -12.45 1.93 13.58
CA ALA A 88 -13.77 1.31 13.59
C ALA A 88 -13.84 0.09 14.53
N LYS A 89 -12.70 -0.56 14.82
CA LYS A 89 -12.60 -1.75 15.69
C LYS A 89 -13.55 -2.88 15.29
N ASP A 90 -13.88 -2.95 14.01
CA ASP A 90 -14.74 -3.98 13.44
C ASP A 90 -13.90 -5.18 13.02
N ALA A 91 -14.02 -6.29 13.74
CA ALA A 91 -13.28 -7.52 13.46
C ALA A 91 -13.62 -8.12 12.07
N GLU A 92 -14.85 -7.93 11.59
CA GLU A 92 -15.30 -8.51 10.32
C GLU A 92 -14.59 -7.89 9.12
N LEU A 93 -14.18 -6.62 9.23
CA LEU A 93 -13.40 -5.91 8.21
C LEU A 93 -12.03 -6.55 7.97
N TRP A 94 -11.47 -7.31 8.92
CA TRP A 94 -10.12 -7.86 8.80
C TRP A 94 -10.08 -9.27 8.23
N THR A 95 -11.23 -9.79 7.80
CA THR A 95 -11.32 -11.11 7.16
C THR A 95 -10.89 -11.05 5.70
N GLU A 96 -10.41 -12.18 5.16
CA GLU A 96 -10.10 -12.29 3.73
C GLU A 96 -11.34 -12.09 2.85
N ARG A 97 -12.53 -12.47 3.36
CA ARG A 97 -13.81 -12.16 2.72
C ARG A 97 -13.99 -10.65 2.61
N ALA A 98 -13.79 -9.92 3.70
CA ALA A 98 -13.95 -8.49 3.71
C ALA A 98 -12.97 -7.77 2.78
N ARG A 99 -11.71 -8.23 2.73
CA ARG A 99 -10.74 -7.74 1.75
C ARG A 99 -11.27 -7.82 0.32
N ARG A 100 -11.96 -8.90 -0.03
CA ARG A 100 -12.51 -9.10 -1.38
C ARG A 100 -13.78 -8.28 -1.64
N GLU A 101 -14.70 -8.26 -0.68
CA GLU A 101 -16.10 -7.89 -0.94
C GLU A 101 -16.47 -6.50 -0.40
N GLU A 102 -15.79 -6.01 0.63
CA GLU A 102 -16.25 -4.83 1.37
C GLU A 102 -15.67 -3.55 0.76
N ALA A 103 -16.53 -2.53 0.70
CA ALA A 103 -16.19 -1.23 0.11
C ALA A 103 -14.96 -0.55 0.73
N PRO A 104 -14.70 -0.60 2.06
CA PRO A 104 -13.50 -0.02 2.64
C PRO A 104 -12.21 -0.56 2.03
N TRP A 105 -12.13 -1.87 1.75
CA TRP A 105 -10.95 -2.47 1.13
C TRP A 105 -10.84 -2.19 -0.37
N ALA A 106 -11.97 -2.07 -1.07
CA ALA A 106 -11.96 -1.59 -2.45
C ALA A 106 -11.37 -0.17 -2.54
N GLN A 107 -11.76 0.72 -1.62
CA GLN A 107 -11.21 2.07 -1.53
C GLN A 107 -9.73 2.09 -1.18
N VAL A 108 -9.26 1.23 -0.26
CA VAL A 108 -7.81 1.06 0.01
C VAL A 108 -7.06 0.70 -1.28
N ARG A 109 -7.56 -0.27 -2.06
CA ARG A 109 -6.92 -0.68 -3.33
C ARG A 109 -6.87 0.44 -4.34
N GLU A 110 -7.95 1.21 -4.49
CA GLU A 110 -8.01 2.34 -5.43
C GLU A 110 -7.02 3.45 -5.05
N LEU A 111 -6.94 3.79 -3.77
CA LEU A 111 -5.99 4.78 -3.24
C LEU A 111 -4.54 4.28 -3.39
N ALA A 112 -4.26 3.03 -3.06
CA ALA A 112 -2.93 2.44 -3.23
C ALA A 112 -2.52 2.39 -4.72
N ALA A 113 -3.43 2.03 -5.61
CA ALA A 113 -3.19 2.08 -7.05
C ALA A 113 -2.96 3.51 -7.56
N HIS A 114 -3.58 4.52 -6.93
CA HIS A 114 -3.30 5.92 -7.24
C HIS A 114 -1.88 6.34 -6.82
N VAL A 115 -1.43 5.93 -5.63
CA VAL A 115 -0.04 6.13 -5.18
C VAL A 115 0.94 5.55 -6.19
N LEU A 116 0.74 4.31 -6.63
CA LEU A 116 1.61 3.68 -7.64
C LEU A 116 1.72 4.52 -8.93
N ARG A 117 0.61 5.14 -9.37
CA ARG A 117 0.61 6.00 -10.57
C ARG A 117 1.37 7.31 -10.35
N VAL A 118 1.13 8.01 -9.25
CA VAL A 118 1.73 9.32 -8.95
C VAL A 118 3.23 9.22 -8.64
N PHE A 119 3.65 8.09 -8.08
CA PHE A 119 5.07 7.79 -7.87
C PHE A 119 5.75 7.15 -9.10
N GLU A 120 4.99 6.87 -10.16
CA GLU A 120 5.46 6.12 -11.34
C GLU A 120 6.07 4.75 -11.01
N TRP A 121 5.69 4.18 -9.86
CA TRP A 121 6.11 2.86 -9.43
C TRP A 121 5.39 1.79 -10.25
N ARG A 122 6.16 0.97 -10.97
CA ARG A 122 5.59 -0.15 -11.71
C ARG A 122 5.14 -1.24 -10.73
N ALA A 123 3.92 -1.73 -10.93
CA ALA A 123 3.55 -3.04 -10.43
C ALA A 123 4.43 -4.10 -11.15
N PRO A 124 4.95 -5.11 -10.44
CA PRO A 124 5.75 -6.17 -11.04
C PRO A 124 4.98 -6.96 -12.10
#